data_AF-A0AAU9SFB4-F1
#
_entry.id   AF-A0AAU9SFB4-F1
#
_cell.length_a   1.000
_cell.length_b   1.000
_cell.length_c   1.000
_cell.angle_alpha   90.00
_cell.angle_beta   90.00
_cell.angle_gamma   90.00
#
_symmetry.space_group_name_H-M   'P 1'
#
loop_
_entity.id
_entity.type
_entity.pdbx_description
1 polymer ?
#
loop_
_entity_poly.entity_id
_entity_poly.type
_entity_poly.pdbx_seq_one_letter_code
_entity_poly.pdbx_strand_id
1 'polypeptide(L)'
;MFSLSAFVCQIGSFEEPNVVKTKERRNCACVAKNGGEIPYNYDGNIVYPKSLIYECGPLCKCPPACYLRVTQRGIRFKLEIFKTESRGWGVRSLSSIPSGSFICEYVGELLEDKEAERRTGNDEYLFDIGNKYDNTLAEGMSKLMPGMEKEKEEEDGGDGGETTGFTVDAAKKGNIGRFINHSCSPNLYAQNVLYDHEDKRIPHVMLFAMDNIPPLQELTYHYNYMIDQVRDVNGNIKKKICYCGSSECTGRLY
;
A
#
# COMPACT_ATOMS: atom_id res chain seq x y z
N MET A 1 -19.98 -18.06 -50.14
CA MET A 1 -19.82 -19.20 -49.21
C MET A 1 -18.43 -19.76 -49.42
N PHE A 2 -17.49 -19.48 -48.52
CA PHE A 2 -16.18 -20.12 -48.51
C PHE A 2 -15.99 -20.83 -47.17
N SER A 3 -15.56 -22.09 -47.30
CA SER A 3 -15.52 -23.13 -46.28
C SER A 3 -14.47 -22.84 -45.20
N LEU A 4 -14.86 -22.92 -43.92
CA LEU A 4 -13.94 -23.05 -42.79
C LEU A 4 -13.29 -24.43 -42.86
N SER A 5 -11.98 -24.48 -43.09
CA SER A 5 -11.18 -25.69 -42.81
C SER A 5 -10.01 -25.31 -41.90
N ALA A 6 -10.04 -25.95 -40.73
CA ALA A 6 -9.09 -25.98 -39.64
C ALA A 6 -7.62 -25.75 -40.01
N PHE A 7 -7.03 -24.71 -39.41
CA PHE A 7 -5.62 -24.71 -39.03
C PHE A 7 -5.55 -24.93 -37.52
N VAL A 8 -5.47 -26.19 -37.11
CA VAL A 8 -4.99 -26.56 -35.79
C VAL A 8 -3.50 -26.26 -35.80
N CYS A 9 -3.12 -25.03 -35.43
CA CYS A 9 -1.73 -24.72 -35.15
C CYS A 9 -1.36 -25.45 -33.85
N GLN A 10 -0.44 -26.39 -34.02
CA GLN A 10 0.15 -27.24 -33.02
C GLN A 10 0.74 -26.35 -31.91
N ILE A 11 0.00 -26.20 -30.81
CA ILE A 11 0.51 -25.64 -29.56
C ILE A 11 1.54 -26.63 -29.00
N GLY A 12 2.76 -26.52 -29.51
CA GLY A 12 3.94 -27.04 -28.85
C GLY A 12 3.92 -26.52 -27.42
N SER A 13 4.05 -27.44 -26.48
CA SER A 13 4.21 -27.19 -25.07
C SER A 13 5.30 -26.13 -24.89
N PHE A 14 4.90 -24.89 -24.62
CA PHE A 14 5.83 -23.86 -24.19
C PHE A 14 6.26 -24.27 -22.78
N GLU A 15 7.38 -24.99 -22.69
CA GLU A 15 8.08 -25.18 -21.43
C GLU A 15 8.43 -23.77 -20.92
N GLU A 16 7.81 -23.38 -19.81
CA GLU A 16 8.14 -22.15 -19.10
C GLU A 16 9.65 -22.16 -18.77
N PRO A 17 10.40 -21.11 -19.14
CA PRO A 17 11.83 -21.10 -18.95
C PRO A 17 12.14 -20.96 -17.46
N ASN A 18 12.62 -22.06 -16.87
CA ASN A 18 13.37 -22.12 -15.62
C ASN A 18 12.63 -21.58 -14.39
N VAL A 19 11.68 -22.38 -13.89
CA VAL A 19 11.49 -22.49 -12.44
C VAL A 19 12.84 -22.90 -11.85
N VAL A 20 13.58 -21.94 -11.30
CA VAL A 20 14.71 -22.21 -10.41
C VAL A 20 14.13 -22.94 -9.20
N LYS A 21 13.99 -24.27 -9.33
CA LYS A 21 13.60 -25.22 -8.29
C LYS A 21 14.78 -25.38 -7.32
N THR A 22 15.21 -24.30 -6.66
CA THR A 22 16.13 -24.45 -5.53
C THR A 22 15.35 -25.06 -4.38
N LYS A 23 15.87 -26.19 -3.88
CA LYS A 23 15.36 -26.97 -2.74
C LYS A 23 15.14 -26.11 -1.48
N GLU A 24 15.74 -24.93 -1.41
CA GLU A 24 15.66 -23.93 -0.33
C GLU A 24 14.31 -23.20 -0.23
N ARG A 25 13.49 -23.16 -1.30
CA ARG A 25 12.18 -22.49 -1.25
C ARG A 25 11.14 -23.21 -0.40
N ARG A 26 11.28 -24.52 -0.16
CA ARG A 26 10.21 -25.34 0.46
C ARG A 26 10.03 -25.14 1.97
N ASN A 27 11.00 -24.54 2.67
CA ASN A 27 10.99 -24.40 4.13
C ASN A 27 11.18 -22.95 4.62
N CYS A 28 10.83 -21.94 3.83
CA CYS A 28 10.99 -20.54 4.24
C CYS A 28 9.92 -20.14 5.26
N ALA A 29 10.32 -19.81 6.49
CA ALA A 29 9.39 -19.34 7.53
C ALA A 29 8.65 -18.04 7.12
N CYS A 30 9.29 -17.15 6.37
CA CYS A 30 8.65 -15.93 5.86
C CYS A 30 7.55 -16.25 4.83
N VAL A 31 7.73 -17.29 4.00
CA VAL A 31 6.66 -17.76 3.09
C VAL A 31 5.51 -18.33 3.90
N ALA A 32 5.78 -19.12 4.94
CA ALA A 32 4.73 -19.63 5.83
C ALA A 32 3.91 -18.51 6.51
N LYS A 33 4.56 -17.42 6.95
CA LYS A 33 3.86 -16.24 7.50
C LYS A 33 2.97 -15.53 6.48
N ASN A 34 3.27 -15.63 5.19
CA ASN A 34 2.43 -15.13 4.12
C ASN A 34 1.37 -16.16 3.65
N GLY A 35 1.05 -17.18 4.46
CA GLY A 35 0.06 -18.20 4.10
C GLY A 35 0.58 -19.27 3.13
N GLY A 36 1.89 -19.44 3.04
CA GLY A 36 2.52 -20.41 2.12
C GLY A 36 2.79 -19.85 0.72
N GLU A 37 2.50 -18.57 0.48
CA GLU A 37 2.65 -17.92 -0.81
C GLU A 37 3.72 -16.81 -0.79
N ILE A 38 4.17 -16.41 -1.98
CA ILE A 38 5.05 -15.24 -2.16
C ILE A 38 4.16 -14.10 -2.69
N PRO A 39 4.01 -12.98 -1.95
CA PRO A 39 3.09 -11.90 -2.33
C PRO A 39 3.63 -11.00 -3.45
N TYR A 40 4.84 -11.28 -3.96
CA TYR A 40 5.49 -10.54 -5.03
C TYR A 40 5.79 -11.44 -6.23
N ASN A 41 5.66 -10.87 -7.44
CA ASN A 41 6.07 -11.53 -8.67
C ASN A 41 7.61 -11.44 -8.88
N TYR A 42 8.10 -11.95 -10.02
CA TYR A 42 9.53 -11.97 -10.34
C TYR A 42 10.16 -10.59 -10.55
N ASP A 43 9.36 -9.60 -10.94
CA ASP A 43 9.77 -8.20 -11.12
C ASP A 43 9.74 -7.41 -9.79
N GLY A 44 9.21 -8.02 -8.73
CA GLY A 44 9.04 -7.41 -7.41
C GLY A 44 7.78 -6.54 -7.31
N ASN A 45 6.81 -6.72 -8.20
CA ASN A 45 5.48 -6.14 -8.06
C ASN A 45 4.64 -6.98 -7.10
N ILE A 46 3.85 -6.34 -6.24
CA ILE A 46 2.85 -7.02 -5.41
C ILE A 46 1.78 -7.66 -6.31
N VAL A 47 1.43 -8.92 -6.04
CA VAL A 47 0.47 -9.69 -6.84
C VAL A 47 -0.96 -9.34 -6.43
N TYR A 48 -1.21 -9.23 -5.12
CA TYR A 48 -2.47 -8.82 -4.54
C TYR A 48 -2.23 -8.20 -3.15
N PRO A 49 -3.04 -7.22 -2.70
CA PRO A 49 -2.98 -6.68 -1.35
C PRO A 49 -3.31 -7.75 -0.30
N LYS A 50 -2.62 -7.70 0.85
CA LYS A 50 -2.87 -8.58 2.01
C LYS A 50 -2.98 -7.81 3.31
N SER A 51 -3.73 -8.30 4.29
CA SER A 51 -3.84 -7.67 5.63
C SER A 51 -2.49 -7.18 6.16
N LEU A 52 -1.48 -8.04 6.04
CA LEU A 52 -0.09 -7.79 6.37
C LEU A 52 0.82 -8.64 5.49
N ILE A 53 1.89 -8.04 4.96
CA ILE A 53 2.94 -8.77 4.23
C ILE A 53 4.17 -8.93 5.13
N TYR A 54 4.75 -10.13 5.10
CA TYR A 54 6.01 -10.42 5.80
C TYR A 54 7.15 -10.54 4.79
N GLU A 55 8.06 -9.57 4.80
CA GLU A 55 9.31 -9.65 4.06
C GLU A 55 10.39 -10.40 4.88
N CYS A 56 11.43 -10.85 4.20
CA CYS A 56 12.61 -11.41 4.87
C CYS A 56 13.38 -10.30 5.58
N GLY A 57 13.62 -10.49 6.88
CA GLY A 57 14.30 -9.53 7.74
C GLY A 57 15.83 -9.55 7.69
N PRO A 58 16.49 -8.68 8.47
CA PRO A 58 17.95 -8.61 8.54
C PRO A 58 18.63 -9.91 8.97
N LEU A 59 17.93 -10.74 9.78
CA LEU A 59 18.44 -12.03 10.27
C LEU A 59 18.17 -13.21 9.33
N CYS A 60 17.40 -13.01 8.25
CA CYS A 60 17.17 -14.06 7.27
C CYS A 60 18.44 -14.33 6.44
N LYS A 61 18.77 -15.61 6.25
CA LYS A 61 19.97 -16.08 5.53
C LYS A 61 19.87 -15.96 4.00
N CYS A 62 18.74 -15.52 3.47
CA CYS A 62 18.52 -15.36 2.03
C CYS A 62 19.32 -14.16 1.48
N PRO A 63 19.72 -14.19 0.20
CA PRO A 63 20.48 -13.09 -0.40
C PRO A 63 19.64 -11.81 -0.51
N PRO A 64 20.26 -10.63 -0.68
CA PRO A 64 19.55 -9.36 -0.91
C PRO A 64 18.57 -9.40 -2.10
N ALA A 65 18.86 -10.23 -3.10
CA ALA A 65 18.02 -10.47 -4.28
C ALA A 65 16.77 -11.35 -4.02
N CYS A 66 16.54 -11.79 -2.78
CA CYS A 66 15.37 -12.59 -2.41
C CYS A 66 14.05 -11.91 -2.85
N TYR A 67 13.11 -12.69 -3.39
CA TYR A 67 11.78 -12.21 -3.80
C TYR A 67 10.92 -11.68 -2.64
N LEU A 68 11.25 -12.03 -1.40
CA LEU A 68 10.64 -11.47 -0.18
C LEU A 68 11.43 -10.28 0.37
N ARG A 69 12.24 -9.59 -0.43
CA ARG A 69 12.89 -8.33 -0.06
C ARG A 69 12.58 -7.29 -1.13
N VAL A 70 11.49 -6.54 -1.02
CA VAL A 70 11.03 -5.62 -2.08
C VAL A 70 11.10 -4.18 -1.61
N THR A 71 10.32 -3.86 -0.59
CA THR A 71 10.12 -2.50 -0.06
C THR A 71 11.33 -2.01 0.72
N GLN A 72 12.00 -2.90 1.44
CA GLN A 72 13.27 -2.61 2.14
C GLN A 72 14.43 -2.22 1.20
N ARG A 73 14.27 -2.39 -0.13
CA ARG A 73 15.26 -1.92 -1.12
C ARG A 73 15.11 -0.43 -1.46
N GLY A 74 14.09 0.25 -0.92
CA GLY A 74 13.86 1.68 -1.13
C GLY A 74 13.33 2.04 -2.52
N ILE A 75 13.29 3.34 -2.79
CA ILE A 75 12.68 3.94 -3.99
C ILE A 75 13.45 3.53 -5.26
N ARG A 76 12.74 3.05 -6.29
CA ARG A 76 13.32 2.65 -7.58
C ARG A 76 12.94 3.54 -8.78
N PHE A 77 11.93 4.40 -8.61
CA PHE A 77 11.44 5.28 -9.67
C PHE A 77 12.05 6.68 -9.52
N LYS A 78 12.20 7.37 -10.65
CA LYS A 78 12.60 8.79 -10.66
C LYS A 78 11.41 9.65 -10.29
N LEU A 79 11.22 9.85 -9.00
CA LEU A 79 10.17 10.68 -8.44
C LEU A 79 10.60 12.14 -8.39
N GLU A 80 9.66 13.05 -8.60
CA GLU A 80 9.84 14.48 -8.34
C GLU A 80 8.67 15.06 -7.55
N ILE A 81 8.99 16.06 -6.74
CA ILE A 81 8.00 16.89 -6.06
C ILE A 81 7.71 18.08 -6.98
N PHE A 82 6.43 18.37 -7.22
CA PHE A 82 6.02 19.48 -8.07
C PHE A 82 4.92 20.31 -7.42
N LYS A 83 4.80 21.58 -7.81
CA LYS A 83 3.73 22.45 -7.32
C LYS A 83 2.46 22.18 -8.13
N THR A 84 1.38 21.79 -7.46
CA THR A 84 0.04 21.62 -8.05
C THR A 84 -0.68 22.97 -8.11
N GLU A 85 -1.75 23.04 -8.89
CA GLU A 85 -2.57 24.25 -9.03
C GLU A 85 -3.34 24.61 -7.74
N SER A 86 -3.88 23.60 -7.04
CA SER A 86 -4.84 23.81 -5.93
C SER A 86 -4.58 22.99 -4.67
N ARG A 87 -3.66 22.02 -4.69
CA ARG A 87 -3.42 21.06 -3.58
C ARG A 87 -2.05 21.23 -2.92
N GLY A 88 -1.35 22.32 -3.20
CA GLY A 88 -0.02 22.55 -2.67
C GLY A 88 1.05 21.79 -3.44
N TRP A 89 1.89 21.02 -2.75
CA TRP A 89 2.92 20.20 -3.38
C TRP A 89 2.37 18.80 -3.64
N GLY A 90 2.76 18.18 -4.74
CA GLY A 90 2.41 16.81 -5.10
C GLY A 90 3.64 16.02 -5.54
N VAL A 91 3.47 14.72 -5.76
CA VAL A 91 4.55 13.84 -6.26
C VAL A 91 4.11 13.24 -7.58
N ARG A 92 5.04 13.11 -8.52
CA ARG A 92 4.85 12.36 -9.77
C ARG A 92 6.11 11.62 -10.16
N SER A 93 5.98 10.66 -11.08
CA SER A 93 7.12 9.92 -11.62
C SER A 93 7.48 10.40 -13.02
N LEU A 94 8.78 10.51 -13.32
CA LEU A 94 9.28 10.85 -14.67
C LEU A 94 9.21 9.66 -15.64
N SER A 95 9.00 8.45 -15.13
CA SER A 95 8.85 7.21 -15.90
C SER A 95 7.49 6.57 -15.64
N SER A 96 7.02 5.75 -16.58
CA SER A 96 5.85 4.92 -16.37
C SER A 96 6.08 3.98 -15.18
N ILE A 97 5.04 3.75 -14.38
CA ILE A 97 5.07 2.82 -13.25
C ILE A 97 4.11 1.66 -13.55
N PRO A 98 4.59 0.42 -13.63
CA PRO A 98 3.72 -0.74 -13.74
C PRO A 98 2.81 -0.93 -12.53
N SER A 99 1.61 -1.49 -12.71
CA SER A 99 0.74 -1.90 -11.59
C SER A 99 1.48 -2.80 -10.60
N GLY A 100 1.16 -2.67 -9.32
CA GLY A 100 1.79 -3.39 -8.23
C GLY A 100 3.22 -2.95 -7.89
N SER A 101 3.76 -1.92 -8.54
CA SER A 101 5.10 -1.43 -8.21
C SER A 101 5.14 -0.74 -6.85
N PHE A 102 6.18 -1.01 -6.06
CA PHE A 102 6.48 -0.25 -4.85
C PHE A 102 6.93 1.18 -5.19
N ILE A 103 6.33 2.19 -4.54
CA ILE A 103 6.65 3.60 -4.74
C ILE A 103 7.62 4.09 -3.66
N CYS A 104 7.15 4.14 -2.42
CA CYS A 104 7.90 4.57 -1.25
C CYS A 104 7.18 4.15 0.03
N GLU A 105 7.90 4.16 1.14
CA GLU A 105 7.32 4.09 2.48
C GLU A 105 6.74 5.46 2.88
N TYR A 106 5.73 5.50 3.73
CA TYR A 106 5.31 6.73 4.42
C TYR A 106 6.12 6.86 5.72
N VAL A 107 7.21 7.62 5.68
CA VAL A 107 8.15 7.74 6.81
C VAL A 107 7.87 9.02 7.60
N GLY A 108 7.82 8.88 8.92
CA GLY A 108 7.71 9.96 9.89
C GLY A 108 8.08 9.49 11.30
N GLU A 109 7.73 10.28 12.32
CA GLU A 109 7.85 9.89 13.72
C GLU A 109 6.65 9.01 14.11
N LEU A 110 6.91 7.83 14.66
CA LEU A 110 5.84 6.94 15.15
C LEU A 110 5.35 7.40 16.52
N LEU A 111 4.05 7.64 16.64
CA LEU A 111 3.40 8.12 17.86
C LEU A 111 2.23 7.21 18.22
N GLU A 112 1.92 7.11 19.51
CA GLU A 112 0.61 6.64 19.95
C GLU A 112 -0.45 7.67 19.54
N ASP A 113 -1.66 7.23 19.17
CA ASP A 113 -2.71 8.12 18.67
C ASP A 113 -3.04 9.26 19.64
N LYS A 114 -3.04 8.96 20.95
CA LYS A 114 -3.25 9.97 22.01
C LYS A 114 -2.21 11.08 21.99
N GLU A 115 -0.95 10.75 21.66
CA GLU A 115 0.12 11.73 21.52
C GLU A 115 0.02 12.48 20.19
N ALA A 116 -0.37 11.81 19.09
CA ALA A 116 -0.59 12.45 17.80
C ALA A 116 -1.70 13.52 17.88
N GLU A 117 -2.83 13.20 18.52
CA GLU A 117 -3.93 14.15 18.77
C GLU A 117 -3.49 15.36 19.61
N ARG A 118 -2.59 15.14 20.58
CA ARG A 118 -2.08 16.19 21.46
C ARG A 118 -1.16 17.17 20.75
N ARG A 119 -0.53 16.79 19.62
CA ARG A 119 0.41 17.64 18.85
C ARG A 119 -0.29 18.69 17.99
N THR A 120 -1.11 19.52 18.64
CA THR A 120 -1.94 20.58 18.06
C THR A 120 -1.34 21.25 16.80
N GLY A 121 -2.09 21.24 15.71
CA GLY A 121 -1.86 22.12 14.56
C GLY A 121 -1.33 21.50 13.27
N ASN A 122 -1.01 20.20 13.23
CA ASN A 122 -0.41 19.55 12.06
C ASN A 122 -1.13 18.25 11.64
N ASP A 123 -2.46 18.27 11.50
CA ASP A 123 -3.23 17.13 10.97
C ASP A 123 -2.98 16.85 9.48
N GLU A 124 -2.20 17.69 8.78
CA GLU A 124 -1.97 17.54 7.35
C GLU A 124 -0.99 16.42 6.98
N TYR A 125 -0.18 15.95 7.93
CA TYR A 125 0.91 14.99 7.69
C TYR A 125 0.87 13.79 8.64
N LEU A 126 -0.32 13.44 9.12
CA LEU A 126 -0.55 12.24 9.92
C LEU A 126 -0.99 11.09 9.02
N PHE A 127 -0.49 9.90 9.31
CA PHE A 127 -0.96 8.65 8.72
C PHE A 127 -1.35 7.69 9.84
N ASP A 128 -2.65 7.48 10.00
CA ASP A 128 -3.19 6.56 11.00
C ASP A 128 -2.95 5.11 10.53
N ILE A 129 -2.17 4.35 11.29
CA ILE A 129 -1.89 2.93 11.00
C ILE A 129 -3.10 2.07 11.39
N GLY A 130 -3.77 2.48 12.48
CA GLY A 130 -4.78 1.71 13.17
C GLY A 130 -6.21 2.11 12.82
N ASN A 131 -6.70 1.77 11.64
CA ASN A 131 -8.05 1.19 11.51
C ASN A 131 -8.38 0.88 10.04
N LYS A 132 -8.80 -0.35 9.83
CA LYS A 132 -9.37 -0.88 8.58
C LYS A 132 -8.31 -1.02 7.49
N TYR A 133 -7.81 -2.24 7.40
CA TYR A 133 -7.70 -2.84 6.09
C TYR A 133 -8.99 -2.49 5.35
N ASP A 134 -8.87 -1.66 4.30
CA ASP A 134 -10.05 -1.13 3.66
C ASP A 134 -10.77 -2.32 3.01
N ASN A 135 -11.80 -2.81 3.70
CA ASN A 135 -12.64 -3.86 3.18
C ASN A 135 -13.24 -3.44 1.84
N THR A 136 -13.26 -2.15 1.47
CA THR A 136 -13.65 -1.72 0.11
C THR A 136 -12.59 -2.03 -0.97
N LEU A 137 -11.30 -2.08 -0.64
CA LEU A 137 -10.26 -2.57 -1.56
C LEU A 137 -10.38 -4.09 -1.75
N ALA A 138 -10.58 -4.85 -0.66
CA ALA A 138 -10.81 -6.30 -0.73
C ALA A 138 -12.15 -6.64 -1.42
N GLU A 139 -13.23 -5.91 -1.14
CA GLU A 139 -14.54 -6.08 -1.77
C GLU A 139 -14.54 -5.64 -3.24
N GLY A 140 -13.89 -4.52 -3.56
CA GLY A 140 -13.69 -4.05 -4.94
C GLY A 140 -12.86 -5.05 -5.76
N MET A 141 -11.82 -5.63 -5.17
CA MET A 141 -11.02 -6.68 -5.81
C MET A 141 -11.75 -8.02 -5.90
N SER A 142 -12.59 -8.40 -4.93
CA SER A 142 -13.41 -9.62 -5.02
C SER A 142 -14.38 -9.61 -6.21
N LYS A 143 -14.82 -8.43 -6.65
CA LYS A 143 -15.65 -8.25 -7.86
C LYS A 143 -14.85 -8.41 -9.16
N LEU A 144 -13.55 -8.12 -9.13
CA LEU A 144 -12.65 -8.23 -10.28
C LEU A 144 -11.93 -9.58 -10.35
N MET A 145 -11.82 -10.30 -9.23
CA MET A 145 -11.18 -11.62 -9.11
C MET A 145 -12.03 -12.55 -8.22
N PRO A 146 -12.90 -13.41 -8.79
CA PRO A 146 -13.70 -14.34 -8.03
C PRO A 146 -12.81 -15.47 -7.47
N GLY A 147 -12.55 -15.44 -6.16
CA GLY A 147 -11.70 -16.43 -5.47
C GLY A 147 -10.94 -15.93 -4.25
N MET A 148 -10.95 -14.61 -3.98
CA MET A 148 -10.35 -14.04 -2.76
C MET A 148 -11.23 -14.37 -1.56
N GLU A 149 -10.84 -15.38 -0.79
CA GLU A 149 -11.43 -15.65 0.52
C GLU A 149 -11.06 -14.51 1.48
N LYS A 150 -12.03 -14.02 2.25
CA LYS A 150 -11.76 -13.10 3.35
C LYS A 150 -10.79 -13.81 4.30
N GLU A 151 -9.57 -13.30 4.47
CA GLU A 151 -8.74 -13.67 5.61
C GLU A 151 -9.59 -13.36 6.85
N LYS A 152 -9.98 -14.40 7.60
CA LYS A 152 -10.75 -14.22 8.83
C LYS A 152 -9.93 -13.29 9.72
N GLU A 153 -10.54 -12.19 10.13
CA GLU A 153 -10.03 -11.39 11.24
C GLU A 153 -9.75 -12.38 12.39
N GLU A 154 -8.48 -12.55 12.74
CA GLU A 154 -8.15 -13.06 14.07
C GLU A 154 -8.68 -11.96 15.00
N GLU A 155 -9.89 -12.18 15.55
CA GLU A 155 -10.29 -11.53 16.79
C GLU A 155 -9.16 -11.85 17.77
N ASP A 156 -8.26 -10.88 17.98
CA ASP A 156 -7.35 -10.93 19.11
C ASP A 156 -8.26 -11.03 20.33
N GLY A 157 -8.32 -12.21 20.92
CA GLY A 157 -9.10 -12.53 22.12
C GLY A 157 -8.53 -11.85 23.36
N GLY A 158 -8.13 -10.59 23.22
CA GLY A 158 -7.63 -9.71 24.25
C GLY A 158 -8.78 -8.93 24.86
N ASP A 159 -8.84 -9.01 26.19
CA ASP A 159 -9.63 -8.24 27.15
C ASP A 159 -10.00 -6.82 26.67
N GLY A 160 -11.20 -6.34 27.04
CA GLY A 160 -11.82 -5.09 26.59
C GLY A 160 -11.12 -3.78 27.01
N GLY A 161 -9.81 -3.70 26.82
CA GLY A 161 -9.00 -2.50 26.87
C GLY A 161 -8.91 -1.87 25.48
N GLU A 162 -8.96 -0.54 25.43
CA GLU A 162 -8.71 0.26 24.22
C GLU A 162 -7.45 -0.26 23.51
N THR A 163 -7.58 -0.81 22.30
CA THR A 163 -6.41 -1.12 21.47
C THR A 163 -5.71 0.20 21.15
N THR A 164 -4.49 0.37 21.68
CA THR A 164 -3.69 1.56 21.43
C THR A 164 -3.30 1.58 19.95
N GLY A 165 -3.92 2.46 19.16
CA GLY A 165 -3.50 2.70 17.78
C GLY A 165 -2.25 3.57 17.71
N PHE A 166 -1.62 3.53 16.54
CA PHE A 166 -0.41 4.28 16.24
C PHE A 166 -0.60 5.12 14.98
N THR A 167 0.09 6.25 14.95
CA THR A 167 0.07 7.23 13.88
C THR A 167 1.50 7.59 13.48
N VAL A 168 1.75 7.71 12.18
CA VAL A 168 3.02 8.25 11.65
C VAL A 168 2.88 9.76 11.44
N ASP A 169 3.63 10.56 12.19
CA ASP A 169 3.69 12.02 12.08
C ASP A 169 4.88 12.45 11.21
N ALA A 170 4.59 12.88 9.98
CA ALA A 170 5.59 13.38 9.03
C ALA A 170 5.67 14.92 8.99
N ALA A 171 5.11 15.64 9.97
CA ALA A 171 5.03 17.11 9.95
C ALA A 171 6.42 17.76 10.02
N LYS A 172 7.29 17.30 10.93
CA LYS A 172 8.64 17.85 11.15
C LYS A 172 9.73 17.06 10.45
N LYS A 173 9.58 15.73 10.39
CA LYS A 173 10.57 14.81 9.83
C LYS A 173 9.81 13.76 9.03
N GLY A 174 10.16 13.59 7.78
CA GLY A 174 9.57 12.56 6.93
C GLY A 174 10.27 12.47 5.58
N ASN A 175 9.88 11.49 4.77
CA ASN A 175 10.43 11.29 3.43
C ASN A 175 9.51 11.91 2.35
N ILE A 176 9.70 11.53 1.07
CA ILE A 176 8.88 12.00 -0.05
C ILE A 176 7.39 11.65 0.09
N GLY A 177 7.05 10.58 0.83
CA GLY A 177 5.68 10.10 1.01
C GLY A 177 4.74 11.17 1.58
N ARG A 178 5.26 12.06 2.44
CA ARG A 178 4.49 13.17 3.03
C ARG A 178 3.93 14.19 2.01
N PHE A 179 4.42 14.18 0.77
CA PHE A 179 3.99 15.09 -0.29
C PHE A 179 3.00 14.43 -1.27
N ILE A 180 2.67 13.16 -1.09
CA ILE A 180 1.71 12.45 -1.95
C ILE A 180 0.30 12.85 -1.54
N ASN A 181 -0.44 13.45 -2.47
CA ASN A 181 -1.76 14.03 -2.18
C ASN A 181 -2.87 12.98 -2.12
N HIS A 182 -4.01 13.43 -1.56
CA HIS A 182 -5.26 12.69 -1.62
C HIS A 182 -5.88 12.69 -3.03
N SER A 183 -6.54 11.58 -3.37
CA SER A 183 -7.58 11.51 -4.41
C SER A 183 -8.73 10.58 -3.99
N CYS A 184 -9.97 10.94 -4.36
CA CYS A 184 -11.13 10.05 -4.25
C CYS A 184 -11.10 8.92 -5.32
N SER A 185 -10.28 9.08 -6.35
CA SER A 185 -9.96 8.02 -7.33
C SER A 185 -8.43 7.91 -7.42
N PRO A 186 -7.79 7.31 -6.40
CA PRO A 186 -6.34 7.25 -6.31
C PRO A 186 -5.75 6.26 -7.32
N ASN A 187 -4.45 6.39 -7.56
CA ASN A 187 -3.66 5.41 -8.31
C ASN A 187 -2.66 4.65 -7.43
N LEU A 188 -2.58 4.99 -6.13
CA LEU A 188 -1.81 4.29 -5.11
C LEU A 188 -2.71 3.80 -3.97
N TYR A 189 -2.24 2.76 -3.28
CA TYR A 189 -2.79 2.28 -2.02
C TYR A 189 -1.68 2.00 -1.01
N ALA A 190 -2.04 2.01 0.28
CA ALA A 190 -1.15 1.65 1.37
C ALA A 190 -1.25 0.16 1.70
N GLN A 191 -0.09 -0.46 1.94
CA GLN A 191 0.07 -1.86 2.29
C GLN A 191 0.97 -1.95 3.52
N ASN A 192 0.50 -2.64 4.56
CA ASN A 192 1.29 -2.90 5.76
C ASN A 192 2.33 -3.98 5.48
N VAL A 193 3.59 -3.73 5.86
CA VAL A 193 4.72 -4.66 5.68
C VAL A 193 5.54 -4.76 6.97
N LEU A 194 5.95 -5.98 7.33
CA LEU A 194 6.92 -6.24 8.40
C LEU A 194 8.18 -6.90 7.84
N TYR A 195 9.35 -6.47 8.32
CA TYR A 195 10.61 -7.15 8.01
C TYR A 195 11.66 -7.07 9.13
N ASP A 196 11.69 -6.00 9.92
CA ASP A 196 12.70 -5.74 10.94
C ASP A 196 12.23 -6.07 12.38
N HIS A 197 10.91 -6.17 12.59
CA HIS A 197 10.28 -6.61 13.83
C HIS A 197 9.01 -7.44 13.57
N GLU A 198 8.39 -7.92 14.65
CA GLU A 198 7.18 -8.76 14.62
C GLU A 198 5.93 -8.07 15.20
N ASP A 199 6.07 -6.83 15.70
CA ASP A 199 4.94 -6.08 16.24
C ASP A 199 3.98 -5.62 15.12
N LYS A 200 2.85 -6.31 15.00
CA LYS A 200 1.82 -6.04 13.98
C LYS A 200 1.10 -4.70 14.19
N ARG A 201 1.27 -4.04 15.33
CA ARG A 201 0.62 -2.74 15.62
C ARG A 201 1.32 -1.57 14.96
N ILE A 202 2.59 -1.76 14.59
CA ILE A 202 3.46 -0.70 14.06
C ILE A 202 4.16 -1.14 12.75
N PRO A 203 3.44 -1.70 11.75
CA PRO A 203 4.04 -2.09 10.49
C PRO A 203 4.59 -0.87 9.74
N HIS A 204 5.49 -1.15 8.79
CA HIS A 204 5.83 -0.15 7.79
C HIS A 204 4.66 0.07 6.84
N VAL A 205 4.33 1.34 6.60
CA VAL A 205 3.28 1.75 5.65
C VAL A 205 3.91 1.95 4.28
N MET A 206 3.68 1.00 3.37
CA MET A 206 4.29 0.98 2.03
C MET A 206 3.27 1.35 0.96
N LEU A 207 3.58 2.32 0.11
CA LEU A 207 2.69 2.73 -0.99
C LEU A 207 3.01 1.95 -2.26
N PHE A 208 1.98 1.35 -2.87
CA PHE A 208 2.05 0.59 -4.10
C PHE A 208 1.11 1.14 -5.17
N ALA A 209 1.50 0.99 -6.44
CA ALA A 209 0.65 1.35 -7.58
C ALA A 209 -0.53 0.37 -7.72
N MET A 210 -1.74 0.90 -7.87
CA MET A 210 -2.96 0.11 -8.16
C MET A 210 -3.03 -0.25 -9.64
N ASP A 211 -2.63 0.68 -10.51
CA ASP A 211 -2.73 0.57 -11.96
C ASP A 211 -1.39 0.88 -12.64
N ASN A 212 -1.34 0.72 -13.95
CA ASN A 212 -0.24 1.27 -14.74
C ASN A 212 -0.36 2.80 -14.76
N ILE A 213 0.66 3.50 -14.24
CA ILE A 213 0.69 4.96 -14.12
C ILE A 213 1.58 5.54 -15.23
N PRO A 214 1.03 6.32 -16.16
CA PRO A 214 1.80 7.10 -17.13
C PRO A 214 2.83 8.04 -16.49
N PRO A 215 3.92 8.38 -17.19
CA PRO A 215 4.83 9.44 -16.77
C PRO A 215 4.07 10.74 -16.50
N LEU A 216 4.52 11.49 -15.49
CA LEU A 216 4.03 12.80 -15.08
C LEU A 216 2.60 12.84 -14.52
N GLN A 217 1.87 11.73 -14.50
CA GLN A 217 0.64 11.64 -13.73
C GLN A 217 0.96 11.76 -12.24
N GLU A 218 0.17 12.57 -11.53
CA GLU A 218 0.31 12.74 -10.09
C GLU A 218 0.01 11.42 -9.36
N LEU A 219 0.86 11.10 -8.40
CA LEU A 219 0.68 9.99 -7.48
C LEU A 219 -0.23 10.42 -6.33
N THR A 220 -1.26 9.64 -6.06
CA THR A 220 -2.26 9.94 -5.04
C THR A 220 -2.77 8.67 -4.37
N TYR A 221 -3.09 8.74 -3.08
CA TYR A 221 -3.76 7.67 -2.33
C TYR A 221 -5.01 8.18 -1.62
N HIS A 222 -5.88 7.29 -1.17
CA HIS A 222 -7.04 7.67 -0.37
C HIS A 222 -6.60 7.92 1.09
N TYR A 223 -6.90 9.10 1.65
CA TYR A 223 -6.41 9.47 2.99
C TYR A 223 -7.21 8.82 4.12
N ASN A 224 -8.35 8.17 3.80
CA ASN A 224 -9.21 7.48 4.76
C ASN A 224 -9.73 8.33 5.92
N TYR A 225 -9.68 9.67 5.80
CA TYR A 225 -10.36 10.54 6.74
C TYR A 225 -11.87 10.30 6.72
N MET A 226 -12.42 10.05 7.91
CA MET A 226 -13.87 9.97 8.09
C MET A 226 -14.45 11.37 8.25
N ILE A 227 -15.47 11.66 7.44
CA ILE A 227 -16.20 12.92 7.48
C ILE A 227 -16.74 13.17 8.88
N ASP A 228 -16.59 14.41 9.35
CA ASP A 228 -17.07 14.89 10.65
C ASP A 228 -16.38 14.26 11.89
N GLN A 229 -15.26 13.55 11.71
CA GLN A 229 -14.46 13.01 12.82
C GLN A 229 -13.24 13.85 13.18
N VAL A 230 -12.73 14.67 12.26
CA VAL A 230 -11.60 15.56 12.54
C VAL A 230 -12.11 16.76 13.36
N ARG A 231 -11.53 16.96 14.55
CA ARG A 231 -11.92 18.03 15.48
C ARG A 231 -10.78 19.01 15.75
N ASP A 232 -11.13 20.26 16.05
CA ASP A 232 -10.18 21.25 16.56
C ASP A 232 -9.96 21.09 18.08
N VAL A 233 -9.06 21.90 18.64
CA VAL A 233 -8.74 21.90 20.07
C VAL A 233 -9.92 22.25 20.99
N ASN A 234 -10.98 22.83 20.44
CA ASN A 234 -12.20 23.17 21.16
C ASN A 234 -13.30 22.12 20.95
N GLY A 235 -13.01 21.03 20.23
CA GLY A 235 -13.94 19.95 19.92
C GLY A 235 -14.86 20.21 18.72
N ASN A 236 -14.69 21.31 17.98
CA ASN A 236 -15.50 21.60 16.80
C ASN A 236 -15.06 20.75 15.60
N ILE A 237 -16.02 20.30 14.80
CA ILE A 237 -15.73 19.57 13.56
C ILE A 237 -14.98 20.47 12.57
N LYS A 238 -13.78 20.06 12.18
CA LYS A 238 -13.01 20.69 11.10
C LYS A 238 -13.57 20.22 9.76
N LYS A 239 -13.57 21.14 8.79
CA LYS A 239 -14.00 20.84 7.42
C LYS A 239 -12.93 21.27 6.44
N LYS A 240 -12.57 20.40 5.50
CA LYS A 240 -11.65 20.70 4.42
C LYS A 240 -12.22 20.20 3.10
N ILE A 241 -12.31 21.08 2.12
CA ILE A 241 -12.83 20.75 0.79
C ILE A 241 -11.82 19.88 0.04
N CYS A 242 -12.32 18.86 -0.68
CA CYS A 242 -11.48 18.03 -1.54
C CYS A 242 -11.35 18.68 -2.93
N TYR A 243 -10.11 18.85 -3.37
CA TYR A 243 -9.76 19.41 -4.70
C TYR A 243 -9.07 18.38 -5.59
N CYS A 244 -9.37 17.08 -5.43
CA CYS A 244 -8.70 16.02 -6.20
C CYS A 244 -9.05 15.99 -7.69
N GLY A 245 -10.17 16.61 -8.09
CA GLY A 245 -10.62 16.67 -9.48
C GLY A 245 -11.22 15.38 -10.04
N SER A 246 -11.39 14.34 -9.22
CA SER A 246 -12.10 13.11 -9.62
C SER A 246 -13.60 13.39 -9.90
N SER A 247 -14.17 12.68 -10.88
CA SER A 247 -15.63 12.66 -11.12
C SER A 247 -16.41 12.04 -9.96
N GLU A 248 -15.79 11.14 -9.21
CA GLU A 248 -16.36 10.44 -8.05
C GLU A 248 -16.04 11.16 -6.73
N CYS A 249 -15.64 12.43 -6.78
CA CYS A 249 -15.25 13.19 -5.60
C CYS A 249 -16.44 13.40 -4.65
N THR A 250 -16.26 13.09 -3.37
CA THR A 250 -17.25 13.31 -2.30
C THR A 250 -17.32 14.77 -1.83
N GLY A 251 -16.48 15.64 -2.38
CA GLY A 251 -16.43 17.08 -2.12
C GLY A 251 -15.72 17.48 -0.83
N ARG A 252 -15.43 16.56 0.08
CA ARG A 252 -14.75 16.82 1.37
C ARG A 252 -13.61 15.84 1.60
N LEU A 253 -12.51 16.38 2.12
CA LEU A 253 -11.40 15.61 2.66
C LEU A 253 -11.72 15.18 4.10
N TYR A 254 -12.24 16.09 4.92
CA TYR A 254 -12.83 15.85 6.24
C TYR A 254 -13.88 16.90 6.59
#